data_AF-A0A1Q3E441-F1
#
_entry.id   AF-A0A1Q3E441-F1
#
_cell.length_a   1.000
_cell.length_b   1.000
_cell.length_c   1.000
_cell.angle_alpha   90.00
_cell.angle_beta   90.00
_cell.angle_gamma   90.00
#
_symmetry.space_group_name_H-M   'P 1'
#
loop_
_entity.id
_entity.type
_entity.pdbx_description
1 polymer ?
#
loop_
_entity_poly.entity_id
_entity_poly.type
_entity_poly.pdbx_seq_one_letter_code
_entity_poly.pdbx_strand_id
1 'polypeptide(L)'
;MGRIWLTDRRFLFTSSPDSSFDSLTVPLPSILTTRFEQPTFGANYLSFEIKPSSGGGLTDGTGIELRFKNQAMFQFVALLEKTRERAIYMRRQVAQEDEGLPSYTSPAESSTVTLVGDVPVDNPPDVLKWLSGFIIWAA
;
A
#
# COMPACT_ATOMS: atom_id res chain seq x y z
N MET A 1 3.28 15.97 -27.38
CA MET A 1 2.70 16.79 -26.29
C MET A 1 1.68 15.93 -25.57
N GLY A 2 1.57 16.01 -24.24
CA GLY A 2 0.67 15.12 -23.48
C GLY A 2 0.15 15.78 -22.22
N ARG A 3 -0.68 15.03 -21.49
CA ARG A 3 -1.19 15.43 -20.17
C ARG A 3 -0.64 14.52 -19.10
N ILE A 4 -0.42 15.10 -17.93
CA ILE A 4 0.15 14.40 -16.78
C ILE A 4 -0.88 14.37 -15.68
N TRP A 5 -0.98 13.21 -15.05
CA TRP A 5 -1.87 12.96 -13.94
C TRP A 5 -1.05 12.40 -12.80
N LEU A 6 -1.29 12.94 -11.61
CA LEU A 6 -0.70 12.45 -10.37
C LEU A 6 -1.84 11.92 -9.50
N THR A 7 -1.72 10.68 -9.09
CA THR A 7 -2.65 10.03 -8.17
C THR A 7 -1.90 9.65 -6.90
N ASP A 8 -2.63 9.20 -5.87
CA ASP A 8 -2.03 8.74 -4.62
C ASP A 8 -1.12 7.49 -4.76
N ARG A 9 -1.14 6.82 -5.92
CA ARG A 9 -0.40 5.56 -6.15
C ARG A 9 0.55 5.62 -7.33
N ARG A 10 0.23 6.41 -8.35
CA ARG A 10 0.91 6.39 -9.65
C ARG A 10 1.03 7.77 -10.26
N PHE A 11 2.14 7.98 -10.96
CA PHE A 11 2.35 9.03 -11.95
C PHE A 11 1.92 8.49 -13.32
N LEU A 12 1.14 9.26 -14.08
CA LEU A 12 0.67 8.87 -15.40
C LEU A 12 0.96 9.99 -16.40
N PHE A 13 1.50 9.61 -17.54
CA PHE A 13 1.61 10.42 -18.73
C PHE A 13 0.70 9.84 -19.81
N THR A 14 -0.19 10.69 -20.32
CA THR A 14 -1.08 10.37 -21.43
C THR A 14 -0.62 11.16 -22.65
N SER A 15 -0.26 10.44 -23.70
CA SER A 15 0.18 11.07 -24.94
C SER A 15 -1.02 11.57 -25.75
N SER A 16 -0.85 12.68 -26.45
CA SER A 16 -1.85 13.12 -27.44
C SER A 16 -1.74 12.26 -28.70
N PRO A 17 -2.81 12.07 -29.48
CA PRO A 17 -2.79 11.22 -30.67
C PRO A 17 -1.71 11.62 -31.70
N ASP A 18 -1.36 12.91 -31.79
CA ASP A 18 -0.35 13.41 -32.73
C ASP A 18 1.09 13.44 -32.15
N SER A 19 1.32 12.78 -31.02
CA SER A 19 2.58 12.85 -30.27
C SER A 19 3.43 11.61 -30.54
N SER A 20 4.73 11.81 -30.76
CA SER A 20 5.72 10.72 -30.93
C SER A 20 6.04 9.91 -29.67
N PHE A 21 5.34 10.18 -28.57
CA PHE A 21 5.54 9.52 -27.29
C PHE A 21 4.40 8.54 -27.03
N ASP A 22 4.68 7.45 -26.35
CA ASP A 22 3.65 6.57 -25.82
C ASP A 22 3.17 7.03 -24.44
N SER A 23 1.99 6.54 -24.04
CA SER A 23 1.50 6.77 -22.68
C SER A 23 2.29 5.92 -21.68
N LEU A 24 2.63 6.50 -20.54
CA LEU A 24 3.49 5.90 -19.53
C LEU A 24 2.79 5.93 -18.17
N THR A 25 2.87 4.83 -17.43
CA THR A 25 2.40 4.77 -16.04
C THR A 25 3.54 4.29 -15.15
N VAL A 26 3.83 5.05 -14.10
CA VAL A 26 4.91 4.77 -13.15
C VAL A 26 4.33 4.73 -11.72
N PRO A 27 4.46 3.62 -10.98
CA PRO A 27 4.16 3.60 -9.56
C PRO A 27 5.05 4.57 -8.79
N LEU A 28 4.49 5.34 -7.85
CA LEU A 28 5.26 6.30 -7.06
C LEU A 28 6.45 5.69 -6.31
N PRO A 29 6.35 4.47 -5.74
CA PRO A 29 7.49 3.83 -5.09
C PRO A 29 8.62 3.44 -6.05
N SER A 30 8.35 3.37 -7.35
CA SER A 30 9.35 3.04 -8.37
C SER A 30 10.19 4.25 -8.79
N ILE A 31 9.83 5.46 -8.36
CA ILE A 31 10.63 6.67 -8.59
C ILE A 31 11.78 6.66 -7.58
N LEU A 32 13.02 6.65 -8.09
CA LEU A 32 14.24 6.53 -7.29
C LEU A 32 14.72 7.89 -6.79
N THR A 33 14.93 8.81 -7.72
CA THR A 33 15.47 10.14 -7.46
C THR A 33 14.70 11.16 -8.27
N THR A 34 14.44 12.33 -7.68
CA THR A 34 13.78 13.49 -8.28
C THR A 34 14.72 14.69 -8.19
N ARG A 35 14.85 15.48 -9.26
CA ARG A 35 15.68 16.68 -9.33
C ARG A 35 14.94 17.76 -10.09
N PHE A 36 14.78 18.91 -9.45
CA PHE A 36 14.21 20.10 -10.08
C PHE A 36 15.35 21.04 -10.49
N GLU A 37 15.44 21.36 -11.77
CA GLU A 37 16.51 22.17 -12.33
C GLU A 37 15.99 23.50 -12.89
N GLN A 38 16.69 24.58 -12.53
CA GLN A 38 16.38 25.95 -12.94
C GLN A 38 17.58 26.54 -13.68
N PRO A 39 17.72 26.24 -14.99
CA PRO A 39 18.83 26.76 -15.77
C PRO A 39 18.72 28.29 -15.91
N THR A 40 19.86 28.99 -15.85
CA THR A 40 19.92 30.46 -16.04
C THR A 40 19.35 30.89 -17.38
N PHE A 41 19.54 30.06 -18.40
CA PHE A 41 18.98 30.23 -19.74
C PHE A 41 18.22 28.95 -20.11
N GLY A 42 16.89 29.02 -20.09
CA GLY A 42 16.03 27.91 -20.46
C GLY A 42 14.73 27.85 -19.68
N ALA A 43 13.94 26.81 -19.95
CA ALA A 43 12.74 26.51 -19.17
C ALA A 43 13.09 25.51 -18.06
N ASN A 44 12.50 25.70 -16.88
CA ASN A 44 12.64 24.77 -15.77
C ASN A 44 12.17 23.36 -16.17
N TYR A 45 12.84 22.34 -15.64
CA TYR A 45 12.44 20.96 -15.83
C TYR A 45 12.60 20.14 -14.54
N LEU A 46 11.81 19.08 -14.47
CA LEU A 46 11.89 18.07 -13.43
C LEU A 46 12.46 16.81 -14.07
N SER A 47 13.63 16.36 -13.62
CA SER A 47 14.21 15.09 -14.01
C SER A 47 14.02 14.07 -12.90
N PHE A 48 13.69 12.84 -13.26
CA PHE A 48 13.62 11.76 -12.28
C PHE A 48 13.96 10.41 -12.89
N GLU A 49 14.55 9.56 -12.06
CA GLU A 49 14.94 8.20 -12.43
C GLU A 49 13.88 7.21 -11.95
N ILE A 50 13.59 6.23 -12.81
CA ILE A 50 12.60 5.20 -12.53
C ILE A 50 13.24 3.82 -12.52
N LYS A 51 12.82 3.02 -11.54
CA LYS A 51 13.09 1.59 -11.55
C LYS A 51 12.06 0.91 -12.48
N PRO A 52 12.48 0.31 -13.59
CA PRO A 52 11.56 -0.38 -14.49
C PRO A 52 10.91 -1.57 -13.79
N SER A 53 9.67 -1.86 -14.17
CA SER A 53 8.96 -3.07 -13.73
C SER A 53 9.21 -4.21 -14.71
N SER A 54 9.23 -5.44 -14.23
CA SER A 54 9.35 -6.63 -15.09
C SER A 54 8.26 -6.63 -16.16
N GLY A 55 8.64 -6.76 -17.42
CA GLY A 55 7.72 -6.73 -18.56
C GLY A 55 7.20 -5.33 -18.96
N GLY A 56 7.70 -4.26 -18.35
CA GLY A 56 7.29 -2.88 -18.66
C GLY A 56 7.99 -2.24 -19.87
N GLY A 57 8.91 -2.95 -20.53
CA GLY A 57 9.60 -2.48 -21.74
C GLY A 57 10.65 -1.38 -21.52
N LEU A 58 10.91 -0.99 -20.27
CA LEU A 58 11.91 0.02 -19.92
C LEU A 58 13.18 -0.64 -19.38
N THR A 59 14.34 -0.04 -19.67
CA THR A 59 15.65 -0.52 -19.21
C THR A 59 16.05 0.12 -17.88
N ASP A 60 16.95 -0.53 -17.14
CA ASP A 60 17.54 0.09 -15.96
C ASP A 60 18.31 1.36 -16.35
N GLY A 61 18.25 2.38 -15.50
CA GLY A 61 18.82 3.70 -15.79
C GLY A 61 17.93 4.60 -16.67
N THR A 62 16.67 4.23 -16.90
CA THR A 62 15.73 5.11 -17.60
C THR A 62 15.45 6.37 -16.77
N GLY A 63 15.84 7.52 -17.33
CA GLY A 63 15.53 8.85 -16.81
C GLY A 63 14.40 9.49 -17.59
N ILE A 64 13.53 10.22 -16.88
CA ILE A 64 12.44 10.99 -17.47
C ILE A 64 12.71 12.46 -17.21
N GLU A 65 12.62 13.27 -18.26
CA GLU A 65 12.64 14.73 -18.15
C GLU A 65 11.26 15.30 -18.45
N LEU A 66 10.78 16.13 -17.55
CA LEU A 66 9.48 16.76 -17.64
C LEU A 66 9.62 18.28 -17.79
N ARG A 67 8.95 18.82 -18.81
CA ARG A 67 8.87 20.27 -19.09
C ARG A 67 7.41 20.71 -19.20
N PHE A 68 7.05 21.78 -18.49
CA PHE A 68 5.72 22.37 -18.55
C PHE A 68 5.73 23.61 -19.45
N LYS A 69 4.74 23.71 -20.33
CA LYS A 69 4.56 24.88 -21.20
C LYS A 69 3.72 25.97 -20.55
N ASN A 70 2.61 25.60 -19.92
CA ASN A 70 1.55 26.53 -19.52
C ASN A 70 1.24 26.50 -18.02
N GLN A 71 2.07 25.85 -17.19
CA GLN A 71 1.83 25.72 -15.76
C GLN A 71 3.12 25.83 -14.94
N ALA A 72 2.96 26.31 -13.70
CA ALA A 72 4.05 26.41 -12.74
C ALA A 72 4.47 25.02 -12.25
N MET A 73 5.70 24.62 -12.58
CA MET A 73 6.24 23.30 -12.23
C MET A 73 6.48 23.12 -10.74
N PHE A 74 6.79 24.19 -10.02
CA PHE A 74 7.12 24.13 -8.59
C PHE A 74 6.00 23.52 -7.74
N GLN A 75 4.74 23.89 -7.99
CA GLN A 75 3.60 23.31 -7.26
C GLN A 75 3.47 21.80 -7.53
N PHE A 76 3.71 21.38 -8.77
CA PHE A 76 3.68 19.98 -9.14
C PHE A 76 4.79 19.18 -8.47
N VAL A 77 6.01 19.73 -8.41
CA VAL A 77 7.14 19.11 -7.71
C VAL A 77 6.81 18.89 -6.23
N ALA A 78 6.27 19.92 -5.56
CA ALA A 78 5.87 19.81 -4.15
C ALA A 78 4.78 18.75 -3.93
N LEU A 79 3.80 18.65 -4.84
CA LEU A 79 2.77 17.63 -4.80
C LEU A 79 3.34 16.22 -5.03
N LEU A 80 4.27 16.06 -5.98
CA LEU A 80 4.89 14.78 -6.27
C LEU A 80 5.67 14.24 -5.07
N GLU A 81 6.51 15.07 -4.44
CA GLU A 81 7.28 14.70 -3.25
C GLU A 81 6.36 14.25 -2.12
N LYS A 82 5.37 15.09 -1.78
CA LYS A 82 4.39 14.78 -0.73
C LYS A 82 3.63 13.48 -0.99
N THR A 83 3.20 13.27 -2.24
CA THR A 83 2.40 12.09 -2.60
C THR A 83 3.27 10.83 -2.60
N ARG A 84 4.54 10.93 -3.01
CA ARG A 84 5.51 9.84 -2.96
C ARG A 84 5.79 9.39 -1.53
N GLU A 85 6.07 10.33 -0.61
CA GLU A 85 6.26 10.02 0.82
C GLU A 85 5.05 9.27 1.39
N ARG A 86 3.84 9.77 1.11
CA ARG A 86 2.60 9.13 1.51
C ARG A 86 2.44 7.73 0.92
N ALA A 87 2.75 7.56 -0.36
CA ALA A 87 2.64 6.26 -1.03
C ALA A 87 3.59 5.20 -0.44
N ILE A 88 4.81 5.61 -0.06
CA ILE A 88 5.77 4.73 0.62
C ILE A 88 5.24 4.34 2.00
N TYR A 89 4.74 5.31 2.77
CA TYR A 89 4.17 5.06 4.09
C TYR A 89 2.97 4.09 4.04
N MET A 90 2.03 4.34 3.14
CA MET A 90 0.87 3.45 2.93
C MET A 90 1.30 2.04 2.51
N ARG A 91 2.31 1.90 1.65
CA ARG A 91 2.81 0.57 1.25
C ARG A 91 3.41 -0.20 2.42
N ARG A 92 4.12 0.48 3.33
CA ARG A 92 4.66 -0.13 4.55
C ARG A 92 3.55 -0.58 5.50
N GLN A 93 2.51 0.24 5.68
CA GLN A 93 1.36 -0.14 6.49
C GLN A 93 0.62 -1.36 5.92
N VAL A 94 0.33 -1.37 4.62
CA VAL A 94 -0.34 -2.50 3.97
C VAL A 94 0.47 -3.80 4.13
N ALA A 95 1.80 -3.73 3.99
CA ALA A 95 2.65 -4.90 4.21
C ALA A 95 2.62 -5.39 5.67
N GLN A 96 2.46 -4.48 6.64
CA GLN A 96 2.34 -4.83 8.05
C GLN A 96 0.96 -5.40 8.41
N GLU A 97 -0.10 -4.94 7.74
CA GLU A 97 -1.47 -5.43 7.94
C GLU A 97 -1.67 -6.84 7.35
N ASP A 98 -1.04 -7.17 6.22
CA ASP A 98 -1.10 -8.52 5.62
C ASP A 98 -0.43 -9.59 6.52
N GLU A 99 0.57 -9.21 7.32
CA GLU A 99 1.26 -10.11 8.26
C GLU A 99 0.49 -10.29 9.59
N GLY A 100 -0.60 -9.53 9.79
CA GLY A 100 -1.41 -9.52 11.00
C GLY A 100 -2.73 -10.30 10.90
N LEU A 101 -3.00 -10.96 9.77
CA LEU A 101 -4.20 -11.79 9.67
C LEU A 101 -4.02 -13.06 10.51
N PRO A 102 -4.88 -13.31 11.52
CA PRO A 102 -4.81 -14.55 12.27
C PRO A 102 -5.00 -15.71 11.31
N SER A 103 -4.01 -16.62 11.28
CA SER A 103 -4.17 -17.92 10.64
C SER A 103 -5.32 -18.63 11.36
N TYR A 104 -6.50 -18.65 10.74
CA TYR A 104 -7.59 -19.49 11.20
C TYR A 104 -7.13 -20.92 11.00
N THR A 105 -6.61 -21.53 12.07
CA THR A 105 -6.60 -22.97 12.16
C THR A 105 -8.07 -23.36 12.12
N SER A 106 -8.50 -23.98 11.01
CA SER A 106 -9.76 -24.69 10.98
C SER A 106 -9.75 -25.62 12.19
N PRO A 107 -10.69 -25.51 13.15
CA PRO A 107 -10.65 -26.35 14.33
C PRO A 107 -10.56 -27.79 13.87
N ALA A 108 -9.48 -28.45 14.29
CA ALA A 108 -9.29 -29.87 14.08
C ALA A 108 -10.56 -30.57 14.54
N GLU A 109 -11.17 -31.28 13.61
CA GLU A 109 -12.22 -32.26 13.86
C GLU A 109 -13.32 -31.74 14.78
N SER A 110 -14.32 -31.11 14.14
CA SER A 110 -15.70 -31.06 14.64
C SER A 110 -15.96 -32.35 15.40
N SER A 111 -15.96 -32.27 16.73
CA SER A 111 -16.13 -33.44 17.59
C SER A 111 -17.45 -34.07 17.18
N THR A 112 -17.37 -35.21 16.51
CA THR A 112 -18.54 -35.99 16.15
C THR A 112 -19.20 -36.37 17.46
N VAL A 113 -20.26 -35.64 17.81
CA VAL A 113 -21.19 -36.05 18.86
C VAL A 113 -21.83 -37.31 18.32
N THR A 114 -21.38 -38.47 18.80
CA THR A 114 -22.02 -39.74 18.51
C THR A 114 -23.36 -39.74 19.26
N LEU A 115 -24.42 -39.36 18.55
CA LEU A 115 -25.78 -39.55 19.03
C LEU A 115 -26.10 -41.04 18.97
N VAL A 116 -26.10 -41.70 20.12
CA VAL A 116 -26.80 -42.97 20.28
C VAL A 116 -28.09 -42.66 21.03
N GLY A 117 -29.22 -42.66 20.30
CA GLY A 117 -30.56 -42.66 20.88
C GLY A 117 -30.88 -41.47 21.80
N ASP A 118 -30.91 -40.27 21.23
CA ASP A 118 -31.74 -39.13 21.70
C ASP A 118 -31.71 -38.71 23.20
N VAL A 119 -30.61 -38.94 23.94
CA VAL A 119 -30.44 -38.36 25.28
C VAL A 119 -28.96 -37.98 25.55
N PRO A 120 -28.64 -36.73 25.95
CA PRO A 120 -27.30 -36.37 26.40
C PRO A 120 -27.07 -36.91 27.82
N VAL A 121 -26.11 -37.83 27.98
CA VAL A 121 -25.71 -38.39 29.28
C VAL A 121 -24.40 -37.75 29.76
N ASP A 122 -24.58 -37.04 30.86
CA ASP A 122 -23.71 -36.87 32.03
C ASP A 122 -22.47 -35.95 32.03
N ASN A 123 -22.36 -35.35 33.20
CA ASN A 123 -21.54 -34.26 33.70
C ASN A 123 -20.31 -34.84 34.41
N PRO A 124 -19.08 -34.37 34.14
CA PRO A 124 -17.94 -34.80 34.94
C PRO A 124 -17.86 -33.99 36.27
N PRO A 125 -17.59 -34.66 37.41
CA PRO A 125 -17.57 -34.05 38.72
C PRO A 125 -16.23 -33.34 39.01
N ASP A 126 -16.31 -32.26 39.80
CA ASP A 126 -15.24 -31.66 40.60
C ASP A 126 -13.92 -31.23 39.92
N VAL A 127 -13.84 -29.95 39.52
CA VAL A 127 -12.70 -29.09 39.93
C VAL A 127 -13.10 -27.60 39.98
N LEU A 128 -14.01 -27.24 40.89
CA LEU A 128 -14.12 -25.87 41.40
C LEU A 128 -13.04 -25.66 42.46
N LYS A 129 -11.83 -25.30 42.04
CA LYS A 129 -10.87 -24.62 42.91
C LYS A 129 -10.35 -23.39 42.20
N TRP A 130 -10.43 -22.28 42.94
CA TRP A 130 -9.97 -20.93 42.63
C TRP A 130 -11.00 -20.04 41.92
N LEU A 131 -11.85 -19.39 42.72
CA LEU A 131 -11.85 -17.94 42.93
C LEU A 131 -13.09 -17.54 43.74
N SER A 132 -12.91 -17.19 45.01
CA SER A 132 -13.55 -16.05 45.70
C SER A 132 -13.63 -16.31 47.21
N GLY A 133 -12.56 -15.92 47.92
CA GLY A 133 -12.72 -15.48 49.29
C GLY A 133 -13.40 -14.11 49.26
N PHE A 134 -14.62 -14.01 49.78
CA PHE A 134 -15.19 -12.79 50.35
C PHE A 134 -16.23 -13.22 51.38
N ILE A 135 -15.81 -13.26 52.64
CA ILE A 135 -16.71 -13.42 53.79
C ILE A 135 -17.24 -12.03 54.12
N ILE A 136 -18.56 -11.85 54.03
CA ILE A 136 -19.26 -10.76 54.71
C ILE A 136 -20.18 -11.42 55.73
N TRP A 137 -19.87 -11.27 57.02
CA TRP A 137 -20.76 -11.67 58.11
C TRP A 137 -21.80 -10.56 58.32
N ALA A 138 -23.07 -10.95 58.38
CA ALA A 138 -24.13 -10.15 58.97
C ALA A 138 -24.26 -10.52 60.45
N ALA A 139 -24.33 -9.51 61.31
CA ALA A 139 -24.97 -9.55 62.61
C ALA A 139 -25.83 -8.29 62.73
#